data_AF-A0A7S3KZ87-F1
#
_entry.id   AF-A0A7S3KZ87-F1
#
_cell.length_a   1.000
_cell.length_b   1.000
_cell.length_c   1.000
_cell.angle_alpha   90.00
_cell.angle_beta   90.00
_cell.angle_gamma   90.00
#
_symmetry.space_group_name_H-M   'P 1'
#
loop_
_entity.id
_entity.type
_entity.pdbx_description
1 polymer ?
#
loop_
_entity_poly.entity_id
_entity_poly.type
_entity_poly.pdbx_seq_one_letter_code
_entity_poly.pdbx_strand_id
1 'polypeptide(L)'
;AVLFLLFSASIAISLVVFFVTSHGEEESFESQYYAAADKVTGKRTPVAHDDDQSKRIHLTHNVLFWTDNFVRIATERMQAAGNLVVTMIAFSQDSESGWPFITLSSFQERAATTKDLSGILYLGMNPVVSREERNAWENYTNHHRDSNWYEEGREYQRMIGIDDLDNRPQVKTDDPKLDLSTGKANYIYDFLRDTTGKGVISPEADWYLPIWQSSPVTQRSMVNQNRASNSEGAVDCLKYHEVVFEGMQYAPPGFGSDDNRSQPKLRGFSVFLTEKEQSIRGTFSRLSTSLCMTHSIPRPGRASLL
;
A
#
# COMPACT_ATOMS: atom_id res chain seq x y z
N ALA A 1 37.00 28.97 -5.37
CA ALA A 1 36.36 29.24 -6.68
C ALA A 1 35.54 28.05 -7.17
N VAL A 2 36.14 26.87 -7.37
CA VAL A 2 35.45 25.68 -7.92
C VAL A 2 34.25 25.21 -7.08
N LEU A 3 34.39 25.13 -5.75
CA LEU A 3 33.28 24.72 -4.87
C LEU A 3 32.09 25.69 -4.91
N PHE A 4 32.34 26.99 -5.05
CA PHE A 4 31.28 28.00 -5.15
C PHE A 4 30.52 27.88 -6.49
N LEU A 5 31.23 27.57 -7.58
CA LEU A 5 30.64 27.28 -8.88
C LEU A 5 29.74 26.04 -8.84
N LEU A 6 30.19 24.97 -8.19
CA LEU A 6 29.38 23.74 -8.03
C LEU A 6 28.13 23.97 -7.18
N PHE A 7 28.25 24.71 -6.08
CA PHE A 7 27.11 25.02 -5.21
C PHE A 7 26.08 25.91 -5.91
N SER A 8 26.53 26.94 -6.64
CA SER A 8 25.66 27.81 -7.44
C SER A 8 24.93 27.04 -8.54
N ALA A 9 25.65 26.16 -9.27
CA ALA A 9 25.05 25.31 -10.30
C ALA A 9 23.99 24.36 -9.73
N SER A 10 24.25 23.76 -8.56
CA SER A 10 23.28 22.91 -7.87
C SER A 10 21.99 23.65 -7.53
N ILE A 11 22.10 24.86 -6.96
CA ILE A 11 20.92 25.68 -6.62
C ILE A 11 20.13 26.05 -7.87
N ALA A 12 20.81 26.46 -8.94
CA ALA A 12 20.17 26.83 -10.19
C ALA A 12 19.38 25.67 -10.81
N ILE A 13 19.96 24.46 -10.82
CA ILE A 13 19.29 23.26 -11.32
C ILE A 13 18.08 22.92 -10.45
N SER A 14 18.21 22.94 -9.12
CA SER A 14 17.10 22.67 -8.20
C SER A 14 15.93 23.66 -8.39
N LEU A 15 16.23 24.95 -8.61
CA LEU A 15 15.20 25.96 -8.88
C LEU A 15 14.51 25.72 -10.22
N VAL A 16 15.25 25.39 -11.29
CA VAL A 16 14.67 25.11 -12.61
C VAL A 16 13.76 23.87 -12.54
N VAL A 17 14.21 22.80 -11.89
CA VAL A 17 13.37 21.60 -11.69
C VAL A 17 12.13 21.97 -10.90
N PHE A 18 12.26 22.69 -9.77
CA PHE A 18 11.12 23.12 -8.98
C PHE A 18 10.08 23.90 -9.82
N PHE A 19 10.52 24.88 -10.62
CA PHE A 19 9.60 25.67 -11.45
C PHE A 19 8.98 24.86 -12.59
N VAL A 20 9.73 23.99 -13.27
CA VAL A 20 9.19 23.16 -14.35
C VAL A 20 8.16 22.18 -13.80
N THR A 21 8.46 21.55 -12.67
CA THR A 21 7.52 20.62 -12.03
C THR A 21 6.30 21.35 -11.50
N SER A 22 6.47 22.53 -10.87
CA SER A 22 5.35 23.30 -10.33
C SER A 22 4.38 23.78 -11.42
N HIS A 23 4.89 24.29 -12.55
CA HIS A 23 4.05 24.74 -13.66
C HIS A 23 3.41 23.56 -14.41
N GLY A 24 4.13 22.45 -14.58
CA GLY A 24 3.61 21.25 -15.22
C GLY A 24 2.52 20.55 -14.40
N GLU A 25 2.65 20.55 -13.07
CA GLU A 25 1.63 20.04 -12.16
C GLU A 25 0.37 20.92 -12.16
N GLU A 26 0.53 22.25 -12.19
CA GLU A 26 -0.60 23.19 -12.21
C GLU A 26 -1.43 23.05 -13.49
N GLU A 27 -0.81 23.07 -14.68
CA GLU A 27 -1.54 22.93 -15.96
C GLU A 27 -2.19 21.54 -16.14
N SER A 28 -1.49 20.48 -15.71
CA SER A 28 -2.01 19.11 -15.75
C SER A 28 -3.20 18.93 -14.81
N PHE A 29 -3.13 19.54 -13.63
CA PHE A 29 -4.23 19.55 -12.67
C PHE A 29 -5.41 20.36 -13.18
N GLU A 30 -5.18 21.55 -13.75
CA GLU A 30 -6.24 22.41 -14.30
C GLU A 30 -6.97 21.72 -15.47
N SER A 31 -6.23 21.06 -16.37
CA SER A 31 -6.82 20.32 -17.50
C SER A 31 -7.66 19.12 -17.05
N GLN A 32 -7.16 18.33 -16.08
CA GLN A 32 -7.89 17.20 -15.53
C GLN A 32 -9.11 17.65 -14.71
N TYR A 33 -8.98 18.77 -14.01
CA TYR A 33 -10.04 19.45 -13.29
C TYR A 33 -11.16 19.91 -14.23
N TYR A 34 -10.88 20.64 -15.32
CA TYR A 34 -11.91 21.05 -16.29
C TYR A 34 -12.58 19.86 -16.96
N ALA A 35 -11.81 18.82 -17.31
CA ALA A 35 -12.37 17.60 -17.91
C ALA A 35 -13.29 16.83 -16.94
N ALA A 36 -12.99 16.85 -15.63
CA ALA A 36 -13.84 16.24 -14.60
C ALA A 36 -15.05 17.12 -14.26
N ALA A 37 -14.87 18.44 -14.15
CA ALA A 37 -15.93 19.40 -13.90
C ALA A 37 -16.96 19.44 -15.03
N ASP A 38 -16.53 19.33 -16.30
CA ASP A 38 -17.43 19.29 -17.46
C ASP A 38 -18.26 17.99 -17.49
N LYS A 39 -17.68 16.87 -17.02
CA LYS A 39 -18.41 15.59 -16.83
C LYS A 39 -19.45 15.65 -15.72
N VAL A 40 -19.18 16.37 -14.63
CA VAL A 40 -20.10 16.49 -13.47
C VAL A 40 -21.20 17.52 -13.72
N THR A 41 -20.87 18.63 -14.40
CA THR A 41 -21.83 19.69 -14.73
C THR A 41 -22.69 19.36 -15.95
N GLY A 42 -22.28 18.36 -16.75
CA GLY A 42 -23.04 17.66 -17.78
C GLY A 42 -24.09 18.52 -18.45
N LYS A 43 -23.70 19.32 -19.47
CA LYS A 43 -24.55 20.17 -20.34
C LYS A 43 -26.06 20.02 -20.08
N ARG A 44 -26.55 20.62 -18.99
CA ARG A 44 -27.99 20.78 -18.77
C ARG A 44 -28.40 22.02 -19.52
N THR A 45 -29.31 21.82 -20.46
CA THR A 45 -30.01 22.85 -21.21
C THR A 45 -30.41 24.02 -20.30
N PRO A 46 -30.33 25.27 -20.79
CA PRO A 46 -30.60 26.45 -19.98
C PRO A 46 -32.08 26.44 -19.58
N VAL A 47 -32.35 26.09 -18.33
CA VAL A 47 -33.64 26.35 -17.68
C VAL A 47 -33.59 27.78 -17.17
N ALA A 48 -34.63 28.52 -17.54
CA ALA A 48 -34.75 29.96 -17.39
C ALA A 48 -34.50 30.48 -15.97
N HIS A 49 -33.95 31.69 -15.96
CA HIS A 49 -33.67 32.60 -14.86
C HIS A 49 -34.63 32.49 -13.67
N ASP A 50 -34.07 32.29 -12.47
CA ASP A 50 -34.61 32.86 -11.24
C ASP A 50 -33.46 33.15 -10.24
N ASP A 51 -33.70 34.15 -9.40
CA ASP A 51 -32.76 35.07 -8.77
C ASP A 51 -32.00 34.50 -7.54
N ASP A 52 -31.23 33.41 -7.72
CA ASP A 52 -30.49 32.74 -6.62
C ASP A 52 -29.02 32.43 -6.96
N GLN A 53 -28.32 33.38 -7.58
CA GLN A 53 -26.90 33.22 -7.92
C GLN A 53 -25.97 33.22 -6.69
N SER A 54 -26.29 33.95 -5.61
CA SER A 54 -25.38 34.05 -4.45
C SER A 54 -25.30 32.74 -3.66
N LYS A 55 -26.41 32.00 -3.51
CA LYS A 55 -26.40 30.69 -2.84
C LYS A 55 -25.70 29.62 -3.66
N ARG A 56 -25.80 29.70 -5.00
CA ARG A 56 -25.11 28.77 -5.91
C ARG A 56 -23.60 28.98 -5.91
N ILE A 57 -23.12 30.23 -5.90
CA ILE A 57 -21.67 30.52 -5.84
C ILE A 57 -21.06 30.03 -4.52
N HIS A 58 -21.77 30.19 -3.40
CA HIS A 58 -21.32 29.69 -2.09
C HIS A 58 -21.27 28.16 -2.02
N LEU A 59 -22.26 27.45 -2.58
CA LEU A 59 -22.26 25.98 -2.60
C LEU A 59 -21.12 25.41 -3.46
N THR A 60 -20.86 25.98 -4.64
CA THR A 60 -19.80 25.50 -5.53
C THR A 60 -18.40 25.78 -4.98
N HIS A 61 -18.14 26.95 -4.39
CA HIS A 61 -16.85 27.26 -3.76
C HIS A 61 -16.58 26.36 -2.55
N ASN A 62 -17.60 26.06 -1.73
CA ASN A 62 -17.44 25.13 -0.63
C ASN A 62 -17.11 23.73 -1.14
N VAL A 63 -17.84 23.19 -2.11
CA VAL A 63 -17.56 21.85 -2.67
C VAL A 63 -16.14 21.77 -3.27
N LEU A 64 -15.70 22.81 -3.99
CA LEU A 64 -14.34 22.88 -4.55
C LEU A 64 -13.25 22.88 -3.47
N PHE A 65 -13.42 23.73 -2.46
CA PHE A 65 -12.48 23.82 -1.34
C PHE A 65 -12.39 22.48 -0.59
N TRP A 66 -13.51 21.76 -0.47
CA TRP A 66 -13.53 20.44 0.15
C TRP A 66 -12.81 19.38 -0.70
N THR A 67 -12.99 19.37 -2.02
CA THR A 67 -12.30 18.40 -2.90
C THR A 67 -10.81 18.64 -2.97
N ASP A 68 -10.36 19.89 -3.08
CA ASP A 68 -8.95 20.22 -3.23
C ASP A 68 -8.18 19.97 -1.93
N ASN A 69 -8.76 20.35 -0.78
CA ASN A 69 -8.16 20.01 0.51
C ASN A 69 -8.15 18.50 0.75
N PHE A 70 -9.21 17.80 0.33
CA PHE A 70 -9.27 16.36 0.46
C PHE A 70 -8.16 15.68 -0.37
N VAL A 71 -8.00 16.07 -1.63
CA VAL A 71 -6.95 15.53 -2.51
C VAL A 71 -5.56 15.89 -1.98
N ARG A 72 -5.34 17.13 -1.53
CA ARG A 72 -4.06 17.56 -0.95
C ARG A 72 -3.71 16.74 0.29
N ILE A 73 -4.64 16.58 1.22
CA ILE A 73 -4.43 15.76 2.43
C ILE A 73 -4.16 14.31 2.02
N ALA A 74 -4.95 13.75 1.08
CA ALA A 74 -4.72 12.39 0.60
C ALA A 74 -3.30 12.24 0.01
N THR A 75 -2.87 13.16 -0.84
CA THR A 75 -1.52 13.18 -1.44
C THR A 75 -0.43 13.26 -0.37
N GLU A 76 -0.52 14.21 0.56
CA GLU A 76 0.46 14.37 1.65
C GLU A 76 0.58 13.08 2.50
N ARG A 77 -0.57 12.49 2.86
CA ARG A 77 -0.60 11.25 3.65
C ARG A 77 -0.08 10.04 2.86
N MET A 78 -0.34 9.97 1.55
CA MET A 78 0.15 8.90 0.67
C MET A 78 1.65 9.01 0.40
N GLN A 79 2.20 10.23 0.28
CA GLN A 79 3.63 10.44 0.13
C GLN A 79 4.42 9.85 1.30
N ALA A 80 3.89 9.95 2.52
CA ALA A 80 4.50 9.32 3.70
C ALA A 80 4.58 7.79 3.58
N ALA A 81 3.56 7.14 2.99
CA ALA A 81 3.61 5.71 2.69
C ALA A 81 4.55 5.40 1.52
N GLY A 82 4.54 6.24 0.47
CA GLY A 82 5.45 6.17 -0.67
C GLY A 82 6.93 6.18 -0.27
N ASN A 83 7.30 6.97 0.74
CA ASN A 83 8.67 7.02 1.26
C ASN A 83 9.16 5.67 1.81
N LEU A 84 8.27 4.89 2.44
CA LEU A 84 8.64 3.54 2.89
C LEU A 84 8.93 2.64 1.69
N VAL A 85 8.13 2.75 0.63
CA VAL A 85 8.34 2.01 -0.62
C VAL A 85 9.70 2.32 -1.22
N VAL A 86 10.01 3.61 -1.38
CA VAL A 86 11.30 4.06 -1.93
C VAL A 86 12.45 3.52 -1.10
N THR A 87 12.32 3.54 0.23
CA THR A 87 13.29 2.96 1.15
C THR A 87 13.50 1.47 0.90
N MET A 88 12.42 0.72 0.65
CA MET A 88 12.49 -0.72 0.41
C MET A 88 13.09 -1.05 -0.95
N ILE A 89 12.76 -0.28 -1.99
CA ILE A 89 13.36 -0.41 -3.31
C ILE A 89 14.86 -0.12 -3.22
N ALA A 90 15.25 0.99 -2.60
CA ALA A 90 16.66 1.33 -2.39
C ALA A 90 17.38 0.21 -1.61
N PHE A 91 16.78 -0.25 -0.51
CA PHE A 91 17.33 -1.36 0.27
C PHE A 91 17.50 -2.63 -0.55
N SER A 92 16.54 -2.97 -1.43
CA SER A 92 16.64 -4.13 -2.31
C SER A 92 17.79 -4.03 -3.31
N GLN A 93 18.07 -2.82 -3.82
CA GLN A 93 19.17 -2.57 -4.76
C GLN A 93 20.54 -2.62 -4.05
N ASP A 94 20.59 -2.19 -2.78
CA ASP A 94 21.80 -2.19 -1.98
C ASP A 94 22.10 -3.55 -1.32
N SER A 95 21.09 -4.42 -1.21
CA SER A 95 21.22 -5.74 -0.60
C SER A 95 21.65 -6.80 -1.62
N GLU A 96 22.37 -7.84 -1.16
CA GLU A 96 22.70 -9.00 -2.00
C GLU A 96 21.47 -9.83 -2.40
N SER A 97 20.34 -9.63 -1.71
CA SER A 97 19.10 -10.38 -1.93
C SER A 97 18.18 -9.63 -2.89
N GLY A 98 17.82 -10.27 -4.00
CA GLY A 98 16.82 -9.73 -4.92
C GLY A 98 15.40 -9.96 -4.44
N TRP A 99 14.45 -9.24 -5.04
CA TRP A 99 13.03 -9.54 -4.94
C TRP A 99 12.75 -11.00 -5.35
N PRO A 100 11.79 -11.69 -4.71
CA PRO A 100 10.96 -11.24 -3.58
C PRO A 100 11.66 -11.31 -2.20
N PHE A 101 12.86 -11.88 -2.11
CA PHE A 101 13.54 -12.33 -0.88
C PHE A 101 14.19 -11.22 -0.05
N ILE A 102 13.45 -10.14 0.21
CA ILE A 102 13.94 -9.02 1.01
C ILE A 102 13.21 -8.90 2.34
N THR A 103 13.94 -8.46 3.37
CA THR A 103 13.37 -8.10 4.67
C THR A 103 13.97 -6.77 5.11
N LEU A 104 13.12 -5.76 5.26
CA LEU A 104 13.56 -4.44 5.67
C LEU A 104 13.86 -4.45 7.18
N SER A 105 15.05 -3.97 7.55
CA SER A 105 15.42 -3.76 8.94
C SER A 105 14.65 -2.60 9.58
N SER A 106 14.35 -2.73 10.87
CA SER A 106 13.56 -1.76 11.63
C SER A 106 12.23 -1.40 10.96
N PHE A 107 11.57 -2.42 10.38
CA PHE A 107 10.31 -2.22 9.66
C PHE A 107 9.25 -1.61 10.57
N GLN A 108 9.15 -2.02 11.85
CA GLN A 108 8.13 -1.49 12.75
C GLN A 108 8.33 -0.01 13.05
N GLU A 109 9.56 0.43 13.30
CA GLU A 109 9.88 1.83 13.59
C GLU A 109 9.61 2.73 12.39
N ARG A 110 10.00 2.25 11.20
CA ARG A 110 9.72 2.94 9.94
C ARG A 110 8.22 2.98 9.66
N ALA A 111 7.53 1.86 9.83
CA ALA A 111 6.08 1.77 9.67
C ALA A 111 5.33 2.62 10.69
N ALA A 112 5.78 2.69 11.95
CA ALA A 112 5.20 3.55 12.98
C ALA A 112 5.29 5.03 12.57
N THR A 113 6.47 5.47 12.14
CA THR A 113 6.67 6.84 11.62
C THR A 113 5.77 7.11 10.41
N THR A 114 5.70 6.17 9.46
CA THR A 114 4.80 6.27 8.31
C THR A 114 3.34 6.36 8.74
N LYS A 115 2.88 5.54 9.69
CA LYS A 115 1.51 5.56 10.21
C LYS A 115 1.20 6.88 10.91
N ASP A 116 2.10 7.42 11.71
CA ASP A 116 1.93 8.72 12.38
C ASP A 116 1.80 9.87 11.36
N LEU A 117 2.64 9.86 10.32
CA LEU A 117 2.62 10.86 9.25
C LEU A 117 1.42 10.70 8.30
N SER A 118 0.95 9.47 8.06
CA SER A 118 -0.10 9.17 7.09
C SER A 118 -1.51 9.02 7.69
N GLY A 119 -1.61 8.80 9.01
CA GLY A 119 -2.86 8.40 9.67
C GLY A 119 -3.33 6.99 9.32
N ILE A 120 -2.49 6.17 8.67
CA ILE A 120 -2.82 4.79 8.28
C ILE A 120 -2.81 3.89 9.51
N LEU A 121 -3.77 2.96 9.59
CA LEU A 121 -3.90 2.03 10.73
C LEU A 121 -3.08 0.74 10.56
N TYR A 122 -2.92 0.28 9.32
CA TYR A 122 -2.22 -0.95 8.98
C TYR A 122 -1.30 -0.70 7.79
N LEU A 123 -0.07 -1.20 7.88
CA LEU A 123 0.93 -1.19 6.84
C LEU A 123 1.41 -2.62 6.61
N GLY A 124 1.44 -3.09 5.37
CA GLY A 124 1.91 -4.45 5.03
C GLY A 124 2.83 -4.43 3.82
N MET A 125 3.68 -5.43 3.66
CA MET A 125 4.42 -5.73 2.43
C MET A 125 4.07 -7.14 1.98
N ASN A 126 3.67 -7.27 0.73
CA ASN A 126 3.23 -8.50 0.08
C ASN A 126 3.98 -8.63 -1.25
N PRO A 127 5.21 -9.17 -1.28
CA PRO A 127 5.94 -9.28 -2.54
C PRO A 127 5.20 -10.21 -3.51
N VAL A 128 5.39 -10.00 -4.81
CA VAL A 128 4.93 -10.97 -5.80
C VAL A 128 5.88 -12.15 -5.82
N VAL A 129 5.33 -13.34 -5.66
CA VAL A 129 6.06 -14.60 -5.71
C VAL A 129 5.52 -15.40 -6.90
N SER A 130 6.39 -15.76 -7.83
CA SER A 130 6.01 -16.65 -8.94
C SER A 130 5.80 -18.09 -8.48
N ARG A 131 5.16 -18.90 -9.33
CA ARG A 131 5.04 -20.34 -9.11
C ARG A 131 6.39 -21.01 -8.87
N GLU A 132 7.38 -20.66 -9.67
CA GLU A 132 8.73 -21.24 -9.62
C GLU A 132 9.47 -20.86 -8.35
N GLU A 133 9.20 -19.67 -7.80
CA GLU A 133 9.84 -19.14 -6.60
C GLU A 133 9.16 -19.58 -5.30
N ARG A 134 7.93 -20.12 -5.36
CA ARG A 134 7.13 -20.46 -4.17
C ARG A 134 7.90 -21.28 -3.14
N ASN A 135 8.55 -22.36 -3.56
CA ASN A 135 9.30 -23.23 -2.65
C ASN A 135 10.48 -22.49 -2.00
N ALA A 136 11.18 -21.65 -2.77
CA ALA A 136 12.28 -20.83 -2.24
C ALA A 136 11.75 -19.77 -1.26
N TRP A 137 10.58 -19.20 -1.53
CA TRP A 137 9.92 -18.22 -0.68
C TRP A 137 9.47 -18.82 0.65
N GLU A 138 8.79 -19.97 0.61
CA GLU A 138 8.39 -20.70 1.81
C GLU A 138 9.62 -21.10 2.62
N ASN A 139 10.71 -21.52 1.99
CA ASN A 139 11.96 -21.79 2.69
C ASN A 139 12.57 -20.52 3.33
N TYR A 140 12.60 -19.41 2.58
CA TYR A 140 13.11 -18.10 3.04
C TYR A 140 12.35 -17.62 4.27
N THR A 141 11.03 -17.58 4.20
CA THR A 141 10.18 -17.08 5.29
C THR A 141 10.31 -17.93 6.57
N ASN A 142 10.53 -19.24 6.46
CA ASN A 142 10.66 -20.12 7.62
C ASN A 142 12.05 -20.16 8.24
N HIS A 143 13.11 -20.19 7.42
CA HIS A 143 14.46 -20.54 7.87
C HIS A 143 15.49 -19.42 7.73
N HIS A 144 15.19 -18.34 6.99
CA HIS A 144 16.14 -17.25 6.84
C HIS A 144 16.31 -16.49 8.15
N ARG A 145 17.54 -16.03 8.44
CA ARG A 145 17.85 -15.27 9.67
C ARG A 145 16.98 -14.02 9.81
N ASP A 146 16.63 -13.41 8.68
CA ASP A 146 15.83 -12.19 8.66
C ASP A 146 14.35 -12.45 8.99
N SER A 147 13.92 -13.73 9.04
CA SER A 147 12.55 -14.07 9.47
C SER A 147 12.25 -13.72 10.94
N ASN A 148 13.28 -13.34 11.70
CA ASN A 148 13.16 -12.84 13.07
C ASN A 148 12.42 -11.49 13.17
N TRP A 149 12.21 -10.77 12.05
CA TRP A 149 11.49 -9.49 12.03
C TRP A 149 10.11 -9.58 12.69
N TYR A 150 9.45 -10.74 12.62
CA TYR A 150 8.12 -10.94 13.21
C TYR A 150 8.20 -10.83 14.74
N GLU A 151 9.18 -11.49 15.35
CA GLU A 151 9.39 -11.46 16.80
C GLU A 151 9.90 -10.11 17.28
N GLU A 152 10.83 -9.51 16.55
CA GLU A 152 11.28 -8.13 16.77
C GLU A 152 10.09 -7.16 16.74
N GLY A 153 9.16 -7.37 15.81
CA GLY A 153 7.98 -6.53 15.70
C GLY A 153 6.99 -6.70 16.86
N ARG A 154 6.84 -7.92 17.37
CA ARG A 154 6.04 -8.17 18.59
C ARG A 154 6.69 -7.55 19.82
N GLU A 155 8.02 -7.63 19.95
CA GLU A 155 8.76 -6.96 21.01
C GLU A 155 8.55 -5.44 20.94
N TYR A 156 8.70 -4.85 19.75
CA TYR A 156 8.45 -3.43 19.54
C TYR A 156 7.05 -3.01 19.99
N GLN A 157 6.01 -3.77 19.62
CA GLN A 157 4.64 -3.49 20.06
C GLN A 157 4.46 -3.60 21.58
N ARG A 158 5.11 -4.57 22.23
CA ARG A 158 5.11 -4.67 23.70
C ARG A 158 5.79 -3.46 24.35
N MET A 159 6.91 -3.01 23.80
CA MET A 159 7.63 -1.83 24.31
C MET A 159 6.78 -0.55 24.26
N ILE A 160 5.95 -0.38 23.23
CA ILE A 160 5.09 0.82 23.08
C ILE A 160 3.65 0.62 23.60
N GLY A 161 3.34 -0.54 24.19
CA GLY A 161 2.05 -0.83 24.82
C GLY A 161 0.88 -1.02 23.84
N ILE A 162 1.13 -1.59 22.65
CA ILE A 162 0.09 -1.91 21.65
C ILE A 162 0.05 -3.39 21.27
N ASP A 163 0.53 -4.26 22.15
CA ASP A 163 0.56 -5.72 21.97
C ASP A 163 -0.82 -6.39 22.06
N ASP A 164 -1.82 -5.68 22.59
CA ASP A 164 -3.20 -6.15 22.75
C ASP A 164 -4.13 -5.86 21.55
N LEU A 165 -3.57 -5.40 20.41
CA LEU A 165 -4.37 -4.99 19.25
C LEU A 165 -5.12 -6.14 18.55
N ASP A 166 -4.71 -7.39 18.76
CA ASP A 166 -5.36 -8.55 18.13
C ASP A 166 -5.48 -9.76 19.07
N ASN A 167 -6.54 -9.76 19.88
CA ASN A 167 -6.96 -10.88 20.74
C ASN A 167 -7.82 -11.92 20.03
N ARG A 168 -7.92 -11.88 18.69
CA ARG A 168 -8.73 -12.86 17.97
C ARG A 168 -8.06 -14.23 18.04
N PRO A 169 -8.85 -15.32 18.05
CA PRO A 169 -8.30 -16.67 18.04
C PRO A 169 -7.44 -16.89 16.80
N GLN A 170 -6.39 -17.71 16.96
CA GLN A 170 -5.53 -18.15 15.86
C GLN A 170 -6.35 -18.78 14.74
N VAL A 171 -5.87 -18.61 13.51
CA VAL A 171 -6.42 -19.29 12.35
C VAL A 171 -6.27 -20.79 12.56
N LYS A 172 -7.37 -21.52 12.42
CA LYS A 172 -7.37 -22.98 12.47
C LYS A 172 -7.19 -23.55 11.07
N THR A 173 -6.61 -24.72 10.99
CA THR A 173 -6.46 -25.50 9.76
C THR A 173 -6.77 -26.96 10.08
N ASP A 174 -7.37 -27.67 9.12
CA ASP A 174 -7.55 -29.12 9.19
C ASP A 174 -6.40 -29.85 8.47
N ASP A 175 -5.56 -29.12 7.72
CA ASP A 175 -4.41 -29.68 7.02
C ASP A 175 -3.23 -29.84 8.00
N PRO A 176 -2.76 -31.08 8.26
CA PRO A 176 -1.66 -31.32 9.20
C PRO A 176 -0.31 -30.80 8.71
N LYS A 177 -0.17 -30.44 7.43
CA LYS A 177 1.07 -29.87 6.87
C LYS A 177 1.15 -28.36 7.08
N LEU A 178 0.01 -27.69 7.25
CA LEU A 178 -0.03 -26.24 7.45
C LEU A 178 0.11 -25.93 8.94
N ASP A 179 1.25 -25.35 9.32
CA ASP A 179 1.46 -24.83 10.66
C ASP A 179 1.12 -23.34 10.70
N LEU A 180 0.17 -22.97 11.55
CA LEU A 180 -0.28 -21.59 11.80
C LEU A 180 -0.12 -21.20 13.27
N SER A 181 0.65 -21.97 14.06
CA SER A 181 0.70 -21.82 15.52
C SER A 181 1.53 -20.62 15.99
N THR A 182 2.51 -20.20 15.19
CA THR A 182 3.52 -19.19 15.59
C THR A 182 3.19 -17.77 15.13
N GLY A 183 2.09 -17.56 14.40
CA GLY A 183 1.83 -16.31 13.68
C GLY A 183 2.50 -16.25 12.30
N LYS A 184 3.40 -17.20 12.02
CA LYS A 184 4.08 -17.37 10.73
C LYS A 184 3.67 -18.70 10.10
N ALA A 185 2.95 -18.64 8.97
CA ALA A 185 2.57 -19.84 8.27
C ALA A 185 3.76 -20.46 7.53
N ASN A 186 3.91 -21.77 7.64
CA ASN A 186 5.01 -22.47 6.95
C ASN A 186 4.81 -22.59 5.43
N TYR A 187 3.58 -22.50 4.95
CA TYR A 187 3.22 -22.46 3.52
C TYR A 187 2.48 -21.18 3.17
N ILE A 188 2.53 -20.78 1.89
CA ILE A 188 1.58 -19.81 1.35
C ILE A 188 0.17 -20.41 1.46
N TYR A 189 -0.74 -19.68 2.10
CA TYR A 189 -2.05 -20.19 2.47
C TYR A 189 -3.19 -19.21 2.17
N ASP A 190 -4.39 -19.74 1.95
CA ASP A 190 -5.62 -19.01 1.72
C ASP A 190 -6.62 -19.25 2.87
N PHE A 191 -7.57 -18.33 3.00
CA PHE A 191 -8.78 -18.62 3.79
C PHE A 191 -9.79 -19.35 2.92
N LEU A 192 -10.36 -20.44 3.45
CA LEU A 192 -11.57 -21.00 2.88
C LEU A 192 -12.67 -19.93 2.91
N ARG A 193 -13.31 -19.71 1.75
CA ARG A 193 -14.42 -18.76 1.59
C ARG A 193 -15.72 -19.24 2.25
N ASP A 194 -15.68 -20.31 3.03
CA ASP A 194 -16.80 -20.80 3.79
C ASP A 194 -17.01 -19.98 5.09
N THR A 195 -17.97 -20.39 5.91
CA THR A 195 -18.24 -19.73 7.20
C THR A 195 -17.21 -20.09 8.29
N THR A 196 -16.27 -20.99 8.01
CA THR A 196 -15.30 -21.49 9.01
C THR A 196 -14.08 -20.59 9.12
N GLY A 197 -13.70 -19.91 8.03
CA GLY A 197 -12.51 -19.04 8.00
C GLY A 197 -11.22 -19.80 8.29
N LYS A 198 -11.18 -21.11 8.02
CA LYS A 198 -10.00 -21.95 8.19
C LYS A 198 -8.95 -21.65 7.12
N GLY A 199 -7.69 -21.77 7.50
CA GLY A 199 -6.56 -21.72 6.58
C GLY A 199 -6.42 -23.03 5.82
N VAL A 200 -6.09 -22.94 4.52
CA VAL A 200 -5.70 -24.06 3.67
C VAL A 200 -4.50 -23.67 2.84
N ILE A 201 -3.63 -24.63 2.51
CA ILE A 201 -2.49 -24.37 1.63
C ILE A 201 -3.01 -23.82 0.31
N SER A 202 -2.45 -22.69 -0.15
CA SER A 202 -2.88 -22.07 -1.39
C SER A 202 -2.70 -23.05 -2.54
N PRO A 203 -3.71 -23.21 -3.43
CA PRO A 203 -3.57 -24.04 -4.62
C PRO A 203 -2.48 -23.48 -5.54
N GLU A 204 -2.04 -24.29 -6.50
CA GLU A 204 -1.07 -23.82 -7.48
C GLU A 204 -1.65 -22.66 -8.31
N ALA A 205 -0.96 -21.53 -8.31
CA ALA A 205 -1.23 -20.34 -9.10
C ALA A 205 0.06 -19.90 -9.83
N ASP A 206 -0.07 -19.04 -10.84
CA ASP A 206 1.09 -18.45 -11.52
C ASP A 206 1.81 -17.44 -10.62
N TRP A 207 1.04 -16.71 -9.82
CA TRP A 207 1.53 -15.64 -8.94
C TRP A 207 0.83 -15.70 -7.59
N TYR A 208 1.57 -15.34 -6.55
CA TYR A 208 1.07 -15.21 -5.17
C TYR A 208 1.40 -13.82 -4.63
N LEU A 209 0.60 -13.37 -3.67
CA LEU A 209 0.84 -12.15 -2.89
C LEU A 209 0.85 -12.47 -1.38
N PRO A 210 1.82 -13.26 -0.91
CA PRO A 210 1.94 -13.59 0.50
C PRO A 210 2.24 -12.32 1.31
N ILE A 211 1.54 -12.10 2.42
CA ILE A 211 1.97 -11.08 3.39
C ILE A 211 3.32 -11.49 3.96
N TRP A 212 4.31 -10.60 3.86
CA TRP A 212 5.60 -10.75 4.51
C TRP A 212 5.65 -9.88 5.76
N GLN A 213 6.11 -8.62 5.67
CA GLN A 213 6.20 -7.72 6.81
C GLN A 213 4.89 -6.94 7.02
N SER A 214 4.48 -6.71 8.27
CA SER A 214 3.29 -5.91 8.57
C SER A 214 3.40 -5.14 9.89
N SER A 215 2.67 -4.04 10.00
CA SER A 215 2.59 -3.19 11.18
C SER A 215 1.16 -2.64 11.35
N PRO A 216 0.48 -2.87 12.48
CA PRO A 216 0.93 -3.71 13.59
C PRO A 216 1.10 -5.18 13.16
N VAL A 217 2.02 -5.87 13.81
CA VAL A 217 2.09 -7.33 13.77
C VAL A 217 0.89 -7.88 14.52
N THR A 218 0.15 -8.76 13.86
CA THR A 218 -0.95 -9.49 14.50
C THR A 218 -0.44 -10.80 15.05
N GLN A 219 -0.94 -11.19 16.23
CA GLN A 219 -0.69 -12.54 16.73
C GLN A 219 -1.31 -13.58 15.81
N ARG A 220 -2.46 -13.25 15.20
CA ARG A 220 -3.08 -14.08 14.17
C ARG A 220 -2.10 -14.34 13.04
N SER A 221 -1.94 -15.61 12.65
CA SER A 221 -1.11 -16.00 11.51
C SER A 221 -1.51 -15.23 10.26
N MET A 222 -0.75 -14.19 9.91
CA MET A 222 -0.95 -13.38 8.71
C MET A 222 0.22 -13.52 7.75
N VAL A 223 1.42 -13.82 8.24
CA VAL A 223 2.58 -14.07 7.37
C VAL A 223 2.29 -15.27 6.48
N ASN A 224 2.64 -15.16 5.19
CA ASN A 224 2.33 -16.08 4.11
C ASN A 224 0.84 -16.25 3.77
N GLN A 225 -0.05 -15.42 4.34
CA GLN A 225 -1.43 -15.34 3.82
C GLN A 225 -1.40 -14.76 2.42
N ASN A 226 -1.91 -15.48 1.43
CA ASN A 226 -2.02 -15.00 0.06
C ASN A 226 -3.17 -13.99 -0.06
N ARG A 227 -2.84 -12.74 -0.39
CA ARG A 227 -3.82 -11.66 -0.56
C ARG A 227 -4.55 -11.75 -1.90
N ALA A 228 -3.95 -12.40 -2.90
CA ALA A 228 -4.57 -12.56 -4.21
C ALA A 228 -5.89 -13.36 -4.17
N SER A 229 -6.12 -14.18 -3.15
CA SER A 229 -7.37 -14.96 -3.03
C SER A 229 -8.54 -14.21 -2.40
N ASN A 230 -8.28 -13.09 -1.72
CA ASN A 230 -9.23 -12.46 -0.80
C ASN A 230 -9.34 -10.94 -0.90
N SER A 231 -8.67 -10.32 -1.88
CA SER A 231 -8.74 -8.89 -2.17
C SER A 231 -8.82 -8.68 -3.68
N GLU A 232 -9.84 -7.97 -4.14
CA GLU A 232 -10.01 -7.67 -5.57
C GLU A 232 -8.87 -6.75 -6.03
N GLY A 233 -8.47 -5.80 -5.18
CA GLY A 233 -7.33 -4.93 -5.46
C GLY A 233 -6.00 -5.69 -5.59
N ALA A 234 -5.80 -6.77 -4.83
CA ALA A 234 -4.64 -7.65 -4.95
C ALA A 234 -4.61 -8.33 -6.33
N VAL A 235 -5.76 -8.85 -6.76
CA VAL A 235 -5.92 -9.49 -8.08
C VAL A 235 -5.66 -8.49 -9.19
N ASP A 236 -6.22 -7.28 -9.08
CA ASP A 236 -6.03 -6.24 -10.08
C ASP A 236 -4.56 -5.80 -10.17
N CYS A 237 -3.82 -5.78 -9.07
CA CYS A 237 -2.38 -5.50 -9.13
C CYS A 237 -1.58 -6.55 -9.88
N LEU A 238 -1.87 -7.83 -9.64
CA LEU A 238 -1.25 -8.90 -10.42
C LEU A 238 -1.62 -8.80 -11.90
N LYS A 239 -2.87 -8.42 -12.20
CA LYS A 239 -3.40 -8.38 -13.57
C LYS A 239 -2.88 -7.20 -14.37
N TYR A 240 -2.85 -6.00 -13.79
CA TYR A 240 -2.51 -4.77 -14.50
C TYR A 240 -1.03 -4.44 -14.39
N HIS A 241 -0.32 -5.06 -13.46
CA HIS A 241 1.02 -4.64 -13.07
C HIS A 241 1.03 -3.14 -12.72
N GLU A 242 -0.02 -2.67 -12.03
CA GLU A 242 -0.18 -1.30 -11.56
C GLU A 242 -0.35 -1.22 -10.04
N VAL A 243 -0.28 0.02 -9.54
CA VAL A 243 -0.63 0.33 -8.16
C VAL A 243 -2.15 0.39 -8.00
N VAL A 244 -2.75 -0.50 -7.21
CA VAL A 244 -4.19 -0.45 -6.90
C VAL A 244 -4.40 -0.01 -5.46
N PHE A 245 -5.25 1.01 -5.29
CA PHE A 245 -5.72 1.49 -3.99
C PHE A 245 -7.12 0.93 -3.72
N GLU A 246 -7.29 0.11 -2.67
CA GLU A 246 -8.57 -0.55 -2.39
C GLU A 246 -9.22 -0.08 -1.06
N GLY A 247 -10.09 0.93 -1.13
CA GLY A 247 -11.16 1.25 -0.15
C GLY A 247 -10.79 1.95 1.17
N MET A 248 -10.99 3.28 1.31
CA MET A 248 -11.03 4.00 2.61
C MET A 248 -12.07 3.37 3.48
N GLN A 249 -11.65 3.17 4.71
CA GLN A 249 -12.57 3.07 5.80
C GLN A 249 -12.24 4.19 6.77
N TYR A 250 -13.24 5.03 7.02
CA TYR A 250 -13.18 6.02 8.07
C TYR A 250 -13.70 5.35 9.33
N ALA A 251 -12.86 5.25 10.36
CA ALA A 251 -13.36 5.07 11.71
C ALA A 251 -13.84 6.45 12.20
N PRO A 252 -15.08 6.59 12.71
CA PRO A 252 -15.47 7.84 13.35
C PRO A 252 -14.54 8.13 14.54
N PRO A 253 -14.18 9.39 14.80
CA PRO A 253 -13.38 9.75 15.96
C PRO A 253 -14.17 9.50 17.24
N GLY A 254 -13.80 8.46 17.98
CA GLY A 254 -14.36 8.15 19.29
C GLY A 254 -14.67 6.67 19.47
N PHE A 255 -14.19 6.09 20.57
CA PHE A 255 -14.73 4.85 21.12
C PHE A 255 -16.16 5.12 21.59
N GLY A 256 -17.13 5.05 20.68
CA GLY A 256 -18.53 4.94 21.07
C GLY A 256 -18.68 3.69 21.92
N SER A 257 -19.06 3.85 23.18
CA SER A 257 -19.44 2.75 24.07
C SER A 257 -20.76 2.16 23.57
N ASP A 258 -20.74 1.43 22.46
CA ASP A 258 -21.93 0.79 21.93
C ASP A 258 -21.99 -0.65 22.43
N ASP A 259 -22.79 -0.86 23.47
CA ASP A 259 -23.31 -2.15 23.94
C ASP A 259 -24.16 -2.88 22.89
N ASN A 260 -24.27 -2.34 21.68
CA ASN A 260 -25.08 -2.89 20.61
C ASN A 260 -24.22 -3.69 19.62
N ARG A 261 -24.43 -5.01 19.59
CA ARG A 261 -23.68 -6.03 18.84
C ARG A 261 -23.82 -5.97 17.31
N SER A 262 -23.83 -4.79 16.70
CA SER A 262 -23.38 -4.64 15.32
C SER A 262 -21.93 -4.19 15.35
N GLN A 263 -21.03 -5.14 15.65
CA GLN A 263 -19.60 -4.87 15.72
C GLN A 263 -19.15 -4.07 14.48
N PRO A 264 -18.41 -2.96 14.64
CA PRO A 264 -17.71 -2.38 13.51
C PRO A 264 -16.79 -3.47 12.98
N LYS A 265 -17.09 -3.96 11.77
CA LYS A 265 -16.23 -4.91 11.07
C LYS A 265 -14.93 -4.17 10.79
N LEU A 266 -13.93 -4.32 11.66
CA LEU A 266 -12.54 -3.96 11.39
C LEU A 266 -12.15 -4.63 10.06
N ARG A 267 -12.09 -3.84 8.99
CA ARG A 267 -11.65 -4.26 7.67
C ARG A 267 -10.52 -3.31 7.26
N GLY A 268 -9.33 -3.84 7.05
CA GLY A 268 -8.17 -3.05 6.61
C GLY A 268 -8.27 -2.66 5.14
N PHE A 269 -7.40 -1.76 4.69
CA PHE A 269 -7.15 -1.47 3.27
C PHE A 269 -5.83 -2.07 2.84
N SER A 270 -5.69 -2.17 1.52
CA SER A 270 -4.47 -2.67 0.90
C SER A 270 -4.09 -1.79 -0.30
N VAL A 271 -2.82 -1.36 -0.40
CA VAL A 271 -2.20 -0.96 -1.67
C VAL A 271 -1.39 -2.14 -2.11
N PHE A 272 -1.23 -2.25 -3.40
CA PHE A 272 -0.37 -3.26 -3.98
C PHE A 272 0.39 -2.52 -5.08
N LEU A 273 1.71 -2.66 -5.18
CA LEU A 273 2.49 -2.07 -6.27
C LEU A 273 3.11 -3.18 -7.10
N THR A 274 3.27 -2.88 -8.36
CA THR A 274 3.98 -3.71 -9.32
C THR A 274 4.56 -2.74 -10.34
N GLU A 275 5.82 -2.92 -10.70
CA GLU A 275 6.52 -2.01 -11.62
C GLU A 275 6.13 -2.29 -13.08
N LYS A 276 5.72 -1.24 -13.79
CA LYS A 276 5.98 -1.07 -15.22
C LYS A 276 6.25 0.41 -15.51
N GLU A 277 7.26 0.68 -16.33
CA GLU A 277 7.62 2.03 -16.78
C GLU A 277 6.42 2.80 -17.37
N GLN A 278 6.35 4.08 -16.98
CA GLN A 278 5.61 5.23 -17.57
C GLN A 278 4.18 5.57 -17.08
N SER A 279 4.08 6.86 -16.68
CA SER A 279 2.91 7.75 -16.75
C SER A 279 1.73 7.45 -15.81
N ILE A 280 1.79 7.99 -14.60
CA ILE A 280 0.65 8.10 -13.68
C ILE A 280 -0.40 9.06 -14.27
N ARG A 281 -1.55 8.52 -14.70
CA ARG A 281 -2.83 9.25 -14.80
C ARG A 281 -3.89 8.40 -14.10
N GLY A 282 -4.31 8.80 -12.91
CA GLY A 282 -5.27 8.04 -12.10
C GLY A 282 -6.22 8.95 -11.33
N THR A 283 -7.50 8.60 -11.37
CA THR A 283 -8.62 9.27 -10.68
C THR A 283 -8.78 8.73 -9.26
N PHE A 284 -9.00 9.61 -8.28
CA PHE A 284 -8.91 9.29 -6.85
C PHE A 284 -10.24 8.82 -6.22
N SER A 285 -10.19 7.70 -5.49
CA SER A 285 -10.96 7.53 -4.25
C SER A 285 -10.34 6.48 -3.31
N ARG A 286 -10.01 6.92 -2.09
CA ARG A 286 -10.14 6.20 -0.82
C ARG A 286 -9.04 5.19 -0.28
N LEU A 287 -8.32 5.49 0.86
CA LEU A 287 -7.05 5.02 1.56
C LEU A 287 -6.99 4.23 2.95
N SER A 288 -6.04 3.27 3.12
CA SER A 288 -5.34 2.71 4.36
C SER A 288 -4.26 1.57 4.09
N THR A 289 -3.01 1.85 3.71
CA THR A 289 -2.03 1.03 2.92
C THR A 289 -1.58 -0.41 3.33
N SER A 290 -1.76 -1.41 2.47
CA SER A 290 -0.81 -2.56 2.32
C SER A 290 0.15 -2.24 1.18
N LEU A 291 1.22 -2.98 0.92
CA LEU A 291 2.16 -2.72 -0.17
C LEU A 291 2.41 -4.04 -0.89
N CYS A 292 2.50 -4.03 -2.20
CA CYS A 292 3.04 -5.13 -2.98
C CYS A 292 4.19 -4.57 -3.80
N MET A 293 5.19 -5.38 -4.13
CA MET A 293 6.28 -4.95 -5.00
C MET A 293 6.68 -6.11 -5.92
N THR A 294 6.87 -5.79 -7.19
CA THR A 294 7.54 -6.63 -8.19
C THR A 294 8.77 -5.90 -8.69
N HIS A 295 9.86 -6.64 -8.93
CA HIS A 295 10.96 -6.16 -9.75
C HIS A 295 11.38 -7.28 -10.69
N SER A 296 11.42 -7.01 -12.00
CA SER A 296 11.99 -7.93 -12.99
C SER A 296 13.29 -7.35 -13.54
N ILE A 297 14.42 -7.94 -13.17
CA ILE A 297 15.73 -7.57 -13.74
C ILE A 297 15.79 -8.09 -15.19
N PRO A 298 16.06 -7.25 -16.21
CA PRO A 298 16.32 -7.75 -17.55
C PRO A 298 17.62 -8.55 -17.54
N ARG A 299 17.57 -9.83 -17.93
CA ARG A 299 18.78 -10.66 -18.12
C ARG A 299 19.68 -9.95 -19.14
N PRO A 300 20.96 -9.68 -18.85
CA PRO A 300 21.89 -9.20 -19.87
C PRO A 300 21.96 -10.26 -20.98
N GLY A 301 21.73 -9.82 -22.22
CA GLY A 301 21.81 -10.66 -23.40
C GLY A 301 23.15 -11.40 -23.41
N ARG A 302 23.10 -12.73 -23.52
CA ARG A 302 24.24 -13.54 -23.92
C ARG A 302 24.69 -13.04 -25.29
N ALA A 303 25.74 -12.23 -25.33
CA ALA A 303 26.57 -12.09 -26.50
C ALA A 303 27.23 -13.45 -26.74
N SER A 304 26.70 -14.18 -27.72
CA SER A 304 27.39 -15.32 -28.32
C SER A 304 28.62 -14.79 -29.06
N LEU A 305 29.79 -14.98 -28.46
CA LEU A 305 31.06 -14.94 -29.18
C LEU A 305 31.25 -16.29 -29.88
N LEU A 306 31.00 -16.30 -31.19
CA LEU A 306 31.80 -17.03 -32.17
C LEU A 306 32.64 -15.99 -32.91
#